data_AF-A0A7S3PSQ7-F1
#
_entry.id   AF-A0A7S3PSQ7-F1
#
_cell.length_a   1.000
_cell.length_b   1.000
_cell.length_c   1.000
_cell.angle_alpha   90.00
_cell.angle_beta   90.00
_cell.angle_gamma   90.00
#
_symmetry.space_group_name_H-M   'P 1'
#
loop_
_entity.id
_entity.type
_entity.pdbx_description
1 polymer ?
#
loop_
_entity_poly.entity_id
_entity_poly.type
_entity_poly.pdbx_seq_one_letter_code
_entity_poly.pdbx_strand_id
1 'polypeptide(L)'
;EILFRDRFNHILDQHCEANRYRTQKKPLFLVYASRLAHYPLQPLKTYENKFEFISQSNRRAYAALVNFLDDQVANLTKGLKNRNMWKDTLLVFSSDNGGYVRDANPCIKDTRYDGATVCLN
;
A
#
# COMPACT_ATOMS: atom_id res chain seq x y z
N GLU A 1 4.50 7.24 4.65
CA GLU A 1 4.33 6.95 3.21
C GLU A 1 5.00 7.95 2.28
N ILE A 2 4.76 9.26 2.44
CA ILE A 2 5.43 10.29 1.61
C ILE A 2 6.97 10.12 1.58
N LEU A 3 7.61 9.97 2.76
CA LEU A 3 9.06 9.74 2.85
C LEU A 3 9.51 8.44 2.13
N PHE A 4 8.73 7.37 2.22
CA PHE A 4 9.04 6.10 1.56
C PHE A 4 8.89 6.21 0.03
N ARG A 5 7.86 6.92 -0.45
CA ARG A 5 7.69 7.26 -1.86
C ARG A 5 8.86 8.11 -2.38
N ASP A 6 9.32 9.08 -1.61
CA ASP A 6 10.44 9.95 -2.03
C ASP A 6 11.75 9.15 -2.07
N ARG A 7 11.97 8.28 -1.09
CA ARG A 7 13.09 7.33 -1.11
C ARG A 7 13.02 6.36 -2.29
N PHE A 8 11.83 5.86 -2.63
CA PHE A 8 11.62 5.02 -3.81
C PHE A 8 12.06 5.74 -5.09
N ASN A 9 11.61 6.98 -5.31
CA ASN A 9 12.00 7.75 -6.48
C ASN A 9 13.52 7.99 -6.53
N HIS A 10 14.13 8.31 -5.39
CA HIS A 10 15.57 8.47 -5.30
C HIS A 10 16.34 7.20 -5.68
N ILE A 11 15.86 6.02 -5.24
CA ILE A 11 16.45 4.73 -5.63
C ILE A 11 16.33 4.51 -7.14
N LEU A 12 15.18 4.85 -7.75
CA LEU A 12 15.02 4.76 -9.20
C LEU A 12 15.99 5.67 -9.95
N ASP A 13 16.18 6.91 -9.49
CA ASP A 13 17.14 7.85 -10.09
C ASP A 13 18.57 7.31 -10.02
N GLN A 14 18.99 6.85 -8.85
CA GLN A 14 20.30 6.23 -8.67
C GLN A 14 20.48 5.00 -9.55
N HIS A 15 19.44 4.18 -9.69
CA HIS A 15 19.46 3.00 -10.54
C HIS A 15 19.60 3.36 -12.02
N CYS A 16 18.82 4.33 -12.51
CA CYS A 16 18.90 4.82 -13.89
C CYS A 16 20.30 5.40 -14.19
N GLU A 17 20.83 6.24 -13.31
CA GLU A 17 22.16 6.83 -13.48
C GLU A 17 23.27 5.77 -13.43
N ALA A 18 23.22 4.85 -12.48
CA ALA A 18 24.20 3.76 -12.38
C ALA A 18 24.17 2.83 -13.60
N ASN A 19 23.01 2.68 -14.25
CA ASN A 19 22.88 1.87 -15.45
C ASN A 19 23.16 2.64 -16.74
N ARG A 20 23.12 3.97 -16.76
CA ARG A 20 23.23 4.82 -17.97
C ARG A 20 24.42 4.45 -18.85
N TYR A 21 25.60 4.30 -18.27
CA TYR A 21 26.86 4.03 -18.97
C TYR A 21 27.32 2.56 -18.92
N ARG A 22 26.50 1.64 -18.40
CA ARG A 22 26.86 0.23 -18.33
C ARG A 22 26.57 -0.48 -19.65
N THR A 23 27.54 -1.26 -20.10
CA THR A 23 27.41 -2.22 -21.21
C THR A 23 26.41 -3.32 -20.85
N GLN A 24 26.43 -3.78 -19.59
CA GLN A 24 25.47 -4.73 -19.04
C GLN A 24 24.65 -4.07 -17.92
N LYS A 25 23.35 -3.89 -18.16
CA LYS A 25 22.42 -3.32 -17.17
C LYS A 25 22.25 -4.31 -16.01
N LYS A 26 22.24 -3.81 -14.77
CA LYS A 26 21.87 -4.61 -13.60
C LYS A 26 20.37 -4.49 -13.35
N PRO A 27 19.61 -5.57 -13.14
CA PRO A 27 18.18 -5.51 -12.84
C PRO A 27 17.93 -4.89 -11.45
N LEU A 28 16.75 -4.31 -11.26
CA LEU A 28 16.28 -3.79 -9.97
C LEU A 28 15.39 -4.83 -9.29
N PHE A 29 15.69 -5.13 -8.03
CA PHE A 29 14.76 -5.81 -7.13
C PHE A 29 14.45 -4.88 -5.97
N LEU A 30 13.17 -4.62 -5.71
CA LEU A 30 12.73 -3.69 -4.68
C LEU A 30 11.49 -4.23 -3.98
N VAL A 31 11.49 -4.15 -2.65
CA VAL A 31 10.33 -4.45 -1.80
C VAL A 31 9.85 -3.15 -1.17
N TYR A 32 8.60 -2.78 -1.45
CA TYR A 32 7.93 -1.64 -0.83
C TYR A 32 6.89 -2.15 0.17
N ALA A 33 7.24 -2.15 1.46
CA ALA A 33 6.36 -2.61 2.52
C ALA A 33 5.66 -1.41 3.20
N SER A 34 4.46 -1.07 2.72
CA SER A 34 3.65 -0.01 3.32
C SER A 34 3.10 -0.45 4.67
N ARG A 35 2.98 0.50 5.61
CA ARG A 35 2.32 0.27 6.91
C ARG A 35 0.87 0.77 6.94
N LEU A 36 0.34 1.25 5.82
CA LEU A 36 -1.03 1.74 5.72
C LEU A 36 -2.04 0.63 6.01
N ALA A 37 -3.22 1.04 6.47
CA ALA A 37 -4.33 0.15 6.84
C ALA A 37 -4.05 -0.79 8.04
N HIS A 38 -2.88 -0.70 8.69
CA HIS A 38 -2.61 -1.32 9.98
C HIS A 38 -3.01 -0.40 11.15
N TYR A 39 -3.48 -0.96 12.26
CA TYR A 39 -3.81 -0.21 13.48
C TYR A 39 -2.57 0.43 14.14
N PRO A 40 -2.65 1.59 14.83
CA PRO A 40 -3.80 2.50 14.93
C PRO A 40 -4.15 3.18 13.61
N LEU A 41 -5.45 3.36 13.35
CA LEU A 41 -5.95 4.00 12.13
C LEU A 41 -5.82 5.52 12.23
N GLN A 42 -4.95 6.12 11.42
CA GLN A 42 -4.65 7.55 11.45
C GLN A 42 -4.72 8.16 10.03
N PRO A 43 -5.91 8.18 9.38
CA PRO A 43 -6.07 8.79 8.07
C PRO A 43 -5.96 10.32 8.13
N LEU A 44 -5.56 10.93 7.02
CA LEU A 44 -5.73 12.36 6.83
C LEU A 44 -7.23 12.69 6.69
N LYS A 45 -7.67 13.80 7.28
CA LYS A 45 -9.08 14.19 7.28
C LYS A 45 -9.66 14.34 5.88
N THR A 46 -8.86 14.84 4.94
CA THR A 46 -9.23 14.95 3.52
C THR A 46 -9.57 13.62 2.87
N TYR A 47 -8.94 12.52 3.29
CA TYR A 47 -9.26 11.18 2.82
C TYR A 47 -10.46 10.61 3.57
N GLU A 48 -10.54 10.84 4.88
CA GLU A 48 -11.66 10.36 5.70
C GLU A 48 -13.00 10.95 5.23
N ASN A 49 -13.00 12.23 4.83
CA ASN A 49 -14.20 12.93 4.36
C ASN A 49 -14.80 12.30 3.10
N LYS A 50 -13.98 11.66 2.24
CA LYS A 50 -14.47 10.94 1.04
C LYS A 50 -15.38 9.76 1.39
N PHE A 51 -15.30 9.27 2.63
CA PHE A 51 -16.00 8.08 3.11
C PHE A 51 -16.99 8.40 4.23
N GLU A 52 -17.47 9.64 4.34
CA GLU A 52 -18.45 10.06 5.38
C GLU A 52 -19.73 9.22 5.37
N PHE A 53 -20.11 8.67 4.21
CA PHE A 53 -21.24 7.75 4.05
C PHE A 53 -21.07 6.42 4.80
N ILE A 54 -19.85 6.06 5.24
CA ILE A 54 -19.59 4.87 6.05
C ILE A 54 -19.81 5.22 7.52
N SER A 55 -20.86 4.68 8.15
CA SER A 55 -21.21 5.00 9.54
C SER A 55 -20.19 4.47 10.56
N GLN A 56 -19.62 3.28 10.34
CA GLN A 56 -18.67 2.67 11.25
C GLN A 56 -17.31 3.39 11.17
N SER A 57 -16.92 4.08 12.24
CA SER A 57 -15.71 4.92 12.28
C SER A 57 -14.43 4.19 11.89
N ASN A 58 -14.20 2.99 12.41
CA ASN A 58 -13.03 2.18 12.06
C ASN A 58 -13.03 1.78 10.58
N ARG A 59 -14.19 1.43 10.02
CA ARG A 59 -14.30 1.06 8.61
C ARG A 59 -14.07 2.27 7.70
N ARG A 60 -14.60 3.43 8.08
CA ARG A 60 -14.36 4.71 7.39
C ARG A 60 -12.88 5.09 7.40
N ALA A 61 -12.24 5.01 8.56
CA ALA A 61 -10.81 5.33 8.70
C ALA A 61 -9.93 4.34 7.92
N TYR A 62 -10.27 3.05 7.93
CA TYR A 62 -9.59 2.03 7.14
C TYR A 62 -9.74 2.28 5.63
N ALA A 63 -10.97 2.55 5.15
CA ALA A 63 -11.23 2.88 3.76
C ALA A 63 -10.44 4.12 3.29
N ALA A 64 -10.33 5.13 4.16
CA ALA A 64 -9.51 6.31 3.90
C ALA A 64 -8.01 5.99 3.75
N LEU A 65 -7.46 5.10 4.59
CA LEU A 65 -6.06 4.67 4.49
C LEU A 65 -5.81 3.82 3.25
N VAL A 66 -6.74 2.93 2.89
CA VAL A 66 -6.63 2.12 1.65
C VAL A 66 -6.72 3.02 0.41
N ASN A 67 -7.60 4.04 0.42
CA ASN A 67 -7.64 5.01 -0.67
C ASN A 67 -6.33 5.81 -0.78
N PHE A 68 -5.72 6.16 0.34
CA PHE A 68 -4.40 6.79 0.33
C PHE A 68 -3.28 5.86 -0.16
N LEU A 69 -3.37 4.55 0.14
CA LEU A 69 -2.45 3.54 -0.37
C LEU A 69 -2.56 3.41 -1.88
N ASP A 70 -3.77 3.43 -2.43
CA ASP A 70 -4.00 3.43 -3.89
C ASP A 70 -3.31 4.62 -4.57
N ASP A 71 -3.42 5.83 -4.00
CA ASP A 71 -2.69 7.00 -4.48
C ASP A 71 -1.15 6.81 -4.39
N GLN A 72 -0.65 6.10 -3.38
CA GLN A 72 0.78 5.76 -3.33
C GLN A 72 1.17 4.78 -4.44
N VAL A 73 0.39 3.72 -4.68
CA VAL A 73 0.62 2.77 -5.78
C VAL A 73 0.63 3.48 -7.14
N ALA A 74 -0.30 4.42 -7.36
CA ALA A 74 -0.31 5.28 -8.54
C ALA A 74 0.99 6.10 -8.67
N ASN A 75 1.50 6.66 -7.57
CA ASN A 75 2.77 7.39 -7.57
C ASN A 75 3.98 6.49 -7.87
N LEU A 76 4.04 5.28 -7.31
CA LEU A 76 5.14 4.34 -7.56
C LEU A 76 5.15 3.90 -9.03
N THR A 77 3.99 3.50 -9.56
CA THR A 77 3.87 3.08 -10.97
C THR A 77 4.16 4.24 -11.92
N LYS A 78 3.73 5.47 -11.61
CA LYS A 78 4.11 6.68 -12.37
C LYS A 78 5.62 6.94 -12.32
N GLY A 79 6.26 6.76 -11.17
CA GLY A 79 7.72 6.91 -11.01
C GLY A 79 8.50 5.97 -11.94
N LEU A 80 8.05 4.72 -12.08
CA LEU A 80 8.63 3.74 -13.01
C LEU A 80 8.36 4.10 -14.48
N LYS A 81 7.12 4.52 -14.81
CA LYS A 81 6.73 4.94 -16.16
C LYS A 81 7.54 6.14 -16.65
N ASN A 82 7.72 7.15 -15.81
CA ASN A 82 8.48 8.36 -16.14
C ASN A 82 9.95 8.07 -16.48
N ARG A 83 10.49 6.94 -16.00
CA ARG A 83 11.86 6.49 -16.24
C ARG A 83 11.95 5.39 -17.30
N ASN A 84 10.86 5.13 -18.02
CA ASN A 84 10.75 4.06 -19.01
C ASN A 84 11.04 2.65 -18.47
N MET A 85 10.95 2.43 -17.16
CA MET A 85 11.21 1.13 -16.52
C MET A 85 9.98 0.21 -16.53
N TRP A 86 8.78 0.79 -16.65
CA TRP A 86 7.51 0.06 -16.49
C TRP A 86 7.32 -1.10 -17.47
N LYS A 87 7.82 -0.99 -18.71
CA LYS A 87 7.65 -2.03 -19.74
C LYS A 87 8.39 -3.33 -19.41
N ASP A 88 9.40 -3.25 -18.55
CA ASP A 88 10.25 -4.36 -18.12
C ASP A 88 10.20 -4.54 -16.59
N THR A 89 9.02 -4.28 -16.00
CA THR A 89 8.78 -4.45 -14.56
C THR A 89 7.69 -5.50 -14.34
N LEU A 90 8.00 -6.53 -13.54
CA LEU A 90 7.00 -7.37 -12.91
C LEU A 90 6.63 -6.77 -11.54
N LEU A 91 5.39 -6.28 -11.42
CA LEU A 91 4.86 -5.78 -10.16
C LEU A 91 4.02 -6.87 -9.49
N VAL A 92 4.40 -7.24 -8.27
CA VAL A 92 3.60 -8.10 -7.39
C VAL A 92 3.05 -7.26 -6.25
N PHE A 93 1.74 -7.27 -6.06
CA PHE A 93 1.06 -6.61 -4.95
C PHE A 93 0.45 -7.67 -4.04
N SER A 94 0.84 -7.69 -2.77
CA SER A 94 0.35 -8.62 -1.78
C SER A 94 0.22 -7.92 -0.43
N SER A 95 -0.69 -8.42 0.39
CA SER A 95 -0.72 -8.13 1.83
C SER A 95 0.01 -9.23 2.59
N ASP A 96 0.36 -8.96 3.86
CA ASP A 96 0.90 -9.94 4.81
C ASP A 96 -0.20 -10.83 5.40
N ASN A 97 -1.44 -10.32 5.54
CA ASN A 97 -2.60 -11.04 6.07
C ASN A 97 -3.96 -10.41 5.66
N GLY A 98 -5.06 -10.89 6.25
CA GLY A 98 -6.40 -10.32 6.06
C GLY A 98 -6.64 -9.07 6.92
N GLY A 99 -7.73 -8.34 6.64
CA GLY A 99 -8.06 -7.10 7.35
C GLY A 99 -8.61 -7.34 8.75
N TYR A 100 -8.22 -6.52 9.73
CA TYR A 100 -8.78 -6.60 11.08
C TYR A 100 -10.26 -6.17 11.10
N VAL A 101 -11.17 -7.10 11.38
CA VAL A 101 -12.60 -6.83 11.59
C VAL A 101 -12.84 -6.63 13.09
N ARG A 102 -13.10 -5.39 13.51
CA ARG A 102 -13.56 -5.08 14.87
C ARG A 102 -15.07 -4.90 14.85
N ASP A 103 -15.81 -6.00 14.90
CA ASP A 103 -17.25 -5.94 15.15
C ASP A 103 -17.54 -5.70 16.64
N ALA A 104 -18.72 -5.15 16.93
CA ALA A 104 -19.17 -4.82 18.28
C ALA A 104 -19.52 -6.05 19.15
N ASN A 105 -19.40 -7.25 18.60
CA ASN A 105 -19.53 -8.51 19.34
C ASN A 105 -18.15 -9.16 19.51
N PRO A 106 -17.86 -9.79 20.66
CA PRO A 106 -16.58 -10.45 20.92
C PRO A 106 -16.45 -11.70 20.05
N CYS A 107 -16.08 -11.53 18.78
CA CYS A 107 -15.72 -12.64 17.92
C CYS A 107 -14.44 -13.28 18.50
N ILE A 108 -14.52 -14.57 18.82
CA ILE A 108 -13.38 -15.39 19.24
C ILE A 108 -12.30 -15.24 18.16
N LYS A 109 -11.07 -14.96 18.56
CA LYS A 109 -9.93 -14.86 17.64
C LYS A 109 -9.63 -16.23 17.04
N ASP A 110 -10.37 -16.64 16.01
CA ASP A 110 -9.94 -17.71 15.12
C ASP A 110 -9.47 -17.09 13.80
N THR A 111 -8.15 -17.01 13.65
CA THR A 111 -7.44 -16.38 12.52
C THR A 111 -7.36 -17.30 11.29
N ARG A 112 -8.16 -18.37 11.22
CA ARG A 112 -8.03 -19.45 10.22
C ARG A 112 -9.02 -19.38 9.04
N TYR A 113 -9.83 -18.32 8.93
CA TYR A 113 -10.85 -18.20 7.88
C TYR A 113 -10.66 -16.96 6.99
N ASP A 114 -11.16 -17.04 5.75
CA ASP A 114 -10.99 -16.07 4.68
C ASP A 114 -11.29 -14.63 5.11
N GLY A 115 -10.31 -13.74 4.90
CA GLY A 115 -10.45 -12.30 5.13
C GLY A 115 -9.98 -11.78 6.50
N ALA A 116 -9.58 -12.69 7.41
CA ALA A 116 -9.28 -12.45 8.83
C ALA A 116 -10.51 -11.99 9.66
N THR A 117 -11.04 -12.96 10.41
CA THR A 117 -12.22 -12.93 11.29
C THR A 117 -13.57 -13.11 10.56
N VAL A 118 -14.13 -14.32 10.70
CA VAL A 118 -15.53 -14.64 10.41
C VAL A 118 -16.32 -14.51 11.70
N CYS A 119 -17.32 -13.63 11.72
CA CYS A 119 -18.32 -13.63 12.77
C CYS A 119 -19.47 -14.56 12.31
N LEU A 120 -19.54 -15.75 12.92
CA LEU A 120 -20.67 -16.66 12.72
C LEU A 120 -21.85 -16.14 13.57
N ASN A 121 -23.03 -16.05 12.96
CA ASN A 121 -24.29 -15.77 13.64
C ASN A 121 -24.74 -16.93 14.52
#